data_AF-A0A7J6SG52-F1
#
_entry.id   AF-A0A7J6SG52-F1
#
_cell.length_a   1.000
_cell.length_b   1.000
_cell.length_c   1.000
_cell.angle_alpha   90.00
_cell.angle_beta   90.00
_cell.angle_gamma   90.00
#
_symmetry.space_group_name_H-M   'P 1'
#
loop_
_entity.id
_entity.type
_entity.pdbx_description
1 polymer ?
#
loop_
_entity_poly.entity_id
_entity_poly.type
_entity_poly.pdbx_seq_one_letter_code
_entity_poly.pdbx_strand_id
1 'polypeptide(L)'
;ESLGARPHGLVLAKAAVDRFIRSTAEEFKDSRELVEGYISKCHCMVLPLSANPTAAAQGALGVEVSTALEKEYVRKLVKALNDRITFEAAWKEKEILNSYGGGCHQKIGCTILPRQYGRVMFLCGRTDGGLDLLDRHITPKTPLLEDLRLGEGDPPPLQVGGAGGLSLFDREADFEAGGKLMDALRAGGREVGLWIAKASALPSSPPNLIECINDLDIPVWVAGTTSWRQLAKRGLWCTGSADGLGEQEDPDLSSIAPGLKKWIKVTHCNAGERQHIAVPDGEPCKETLGTYALKSKYTPESCPSDLKTATHIFWGSGSAYVEALRLSEGLVDRVEVHGCGPGHTFDALRDAGIPEERIVIALNFSEFCDRVRRPGAR
;
A
#
# COMPACT_ATOMS: atom_id res chain seq x y z
N GLU A 1 -22.22 -3.08 39.79
CA GLU A 1 -22.51 -3.45 38.39
C GLU A 1 -21.21 -3.94 37.74
N SER A 2 -21.09 -5.24 37.46
CA SER A 2 -19.92 -5.76 36.75
C SER A 2 -20.08 -5.43 35.27
N LEU A 3 -19.48 -4.32 34.84
CA LEU A 3 -19.04 -4.22 33.45
C LEU A 3 -18.22 -5.48 33.19
N GLY A 4 -18.66 -6.35 32.26
CA GLY A 4 -18.09 -7.67 32.02
C GLY A 4 -16.61 -7.65 31.61
N ALA A 5 -16.16 -8.64 30.82
CA ALA A 5 -14.81 -8.60 30.26
C ALA A 5 -14.58 -7.25 29.56
N ARG A 6 -13.73 -6.38 30.13
CA ARG A 6 -13.45 -5.07 29.55
C ARG A 6 -12.75 -5.31 28.20
N PRO A 7 -13.31 -4.83 27.08
CA PRO A 7 -12.67 -5.00 25.78
C PRO A 7 -11.32 -4.27 25.81
N HIS A 8 -10.27 -4.93 25.32
CA HIS A 8 -8.91 -4.37 25.23
C HIS A 8 -8.70 -3.48 23.99
N GLY A 9 -9.68 -3.42 23.10
CA GLY A 9 -9.61 -2.66 21.86
C GLY A 9 -10.99 -2.37 21.29
N LEU A 10 -11.03 -1.38 20.39
CA LEU A 10 -12.23 -0.91 19.71
C LEU A 10 -11.91 -0.74 18.22
N VAL A 11 -12.79 -1.21 17.35
CA VAL A 11 -12.67 -1.02 15.89
C VAL A 11 -13.70 -0.01 15.44
N LEU A 12 -13.25 1.03 14.73
CA LEU A 12 -14.09 2.12 14.23
C LEU A 12 -13.80 2.37 12.75
N ALA A 13 -14.80 2.91 12.05
CA ALA A 13 -14.56 3.46 10.72
C ALA A 13 -13.70 4.74 10.86
N LYS A 14 -12.50 4.74 10.27
CA LYS A 14 -11.59 5.91 10.30
C LYS A 14 -12.28 7.19 9.82
N ALA A 15 -13.07 7.11 8.75
CA ALA A 15 -13.83 8.25 8.22
C ALA A 15 -14.78 8.90 9.25
N ALA A 16 -15.33 8.14 10.21
CA ALA A 16 -16.14 8.71 11.28
C ALA A 16 -15.27 9.48 12.28
N VAL A 17 -14.15 8.88 12.70
CA VAL A 17 -13.16 9.52 13.59
C VAL A 17 -12.64 10.81 12.97
N ASP A 18 -12.25 10.77 11.69
CA ASP A 18 -11.72 11.93 10.98
C ASP A 18 -12.74 13.07 10.93
N ARG A 19 -14.02 12.78 10.65
CA ARG A 19 -15.09 13.79 10.62
C ARG A 19 -15.34 14.44 11.98
N PHE A 20 -15.30 13.66 13.06
CA PHE A 20 -15.45 14.20 14.41
C PHE A 20 -14.30 15.14 14.77
N ILE A 21 -13.06 14.71 14.52
CA ILE A 21 -11.87 15.47 14.91
C ILE A 21 -11.69 16.72 14.06
N ARG A 22 -11.94 16.62 12.75
CA ARG A 22 -11.81 17.75 11.82
C ARG A 22 -12.99 18.73 11.87
N SER A 23 -14.08 18.37 12.52
CA SER A 23 -15.22 19.28 12.65
C SER A 23 -14.79 20.53 13.39
N THR A 24 -15.07 21.71 12.82
CA THR A 24 -14.80 23.02 13.44
C THR A 24 -16.04 23.64 14.07
N ALA A 25 -17.21 22.99 13.97
CA ALA A 25 -18.45 23.53 14.51
C ALA A 25 -18.46 23.45 16.04
N GLU A 26 -18.82 24.56 16.68
CA GLU A 26 -18.74 24.72 18.14
C GLU A 26 -19.62 23.73 18.91
N GLU A 27 -20.78 23.36 18.34
CA GLU A 27 -21.70 22.39 18.94
C GLU A 27 -21.10 20.99 19.12
N PHE A 28 -20.01 20.65 18.42
CA PHE A 28 -19.33 19.37 18.54
C PHE A 28 -18.04 19.42 19.37
N LYS A 29 -17.70 20.57 19.97
CA LYS A 29 -16.44 20.77 20.71
C LYS A 29 -16.23 19.73 21.81
N ASP A 30 -17.21 19.54 22.69
CA ASP A 30 -17.10 18.60 23.82
C ASP A 30 -16.92 17.14 23.32
N SER A 31 -17.62 16.78 22.25
CA SER A 31 -17.50 15.44 21.64
C SER A 31 -16.13 15.25 20.99
N ARG A 32 -15.59 16.27 20.33
CA ARG A 32 -14.25 16.26 19.74
C ARG A 32 -13.18 16.10 20.82
N GLU A 33 -13.21 16.93 21.86
CA GLU A 33 -12.26 16.86 22.98
C GLU A 33 -12.30 15.50 23.69
N LEU A 34 -13.50 14.93 23.84
CA LEU A 34 -13.67 13.58 24.40
C LEU A 34 -13.01 12.51 23.53
N VAL A 35 -13.24 12.53 22.20
CA VAL A 35 -12.65 11.55 21.26
C VAL A 35 -11.13 11.70 21.20
N GLU A 36 -10.60 12.92 21.13
CA GLU A 36 -9.17 13.21 21.18
C GLU A 36 -8.54 12.72 22.51
N GLY A 37 -9.26 12.90 23.62
CA GLY A 37 -8.87 12.41 24.93
C GLY A 37 -8.80 10.88 25.02
N TYR A 38 -9.57 10.14 24.21
CA TYR A 38 -9.46 8.69 24.10
C TYR A 38 -8.35 8.25 23.16
N ILE A 39 -8.21 8.91 22.00
CA ILE A 39 -7.17 8.59 21.02
C ILE A 39 -5.78 8.78 21.62
N SER A 40 -5.56 9.87 22.37
CA SER A 40 -4.27 10.15 23.04
C SER A 40 -3.87 9.13 24.11
N LYS A 41 -4.76 8.21 24.50
CA LYS A 41 -4.53 7.15 25.49
C LYS A 41 -4.49 5.75 24.89
N CYS A 42 -4.66 5.64 23.57
CA CYS A 42 -4.76 4.37 22.87
C CYS A 42 -3.62 4.24 21.84
N HIS A 43 -3.07 3.04 21.70
CA HIS A 43 -2.27 2.74 20.52
C HIS A 43 -3.21 2.55 19.33
N CYS A 44 -3.16 3.49 18.38
CA CYS A 44 -4.01 3.45 17.19
C CYS A 44 -3.39 2.60 16.07
N MET A 45 -4.26 1.99 15.29
CA MET A 45 -3.91 1.21 14.11
C MET A 45 -4.96 1.42 13.02
N VAL A 46 -4.51 1.79 11.82
CA VAL A 46 -5.28 1.80 10.59
C VAL A 46 -5.09 0.45 9.92
N LEU A 47 -6.15 -0.35 9.89
CA LEU A 47 -6.07 -1.71 9.36
C LEU A 47 -5.86 -1.70 7.83
N PRO A 48 -4.94 -2.52 7.31
CA PRO A 48 -4.71 -2.63 5.87
C PRO A 48 -5.93 -3.26 5.19
N LEU A 49 -6.34 -2.70 4.05
CA LEU A 49 -7.48 -3.15 3.26
C LEU A 49 -7.27 -4.56 2.70
N SER A 50 -6.02 -4.97 2.46
CA SER A 50 -5.73 -6.35 2.02
C SER A 50 -5.96 -7.40 3.12
N ALA A 51 -6.15 -6.99 4.37
CA ALA A 51 -6.48 -7.87 5.49
C ALA A 51 -7.89 -7.62 6.04
N ASN A 52 -8.33 -6.36 6.07
CA ASN A 52 -9.62 -5.93 6.59
C ASN A 52 -10.22 -4.87 5.67
N PRO A 53 -10.72 -5.26 4.48
CA PRO A 53 -11.46 -4.36 3.61
C PRO A 53 -12.69 -3.82 4.34
N THR A 54 -13.11 -2.62 3.95
CA THR A 54 -14.21 -1.94 4.63
C THR A 54 -15.56 -2.56 4.29
N ALA A 55 -16.60 -2.23 5.07
CA ALA A 55 -17.96 -2.37 4.56
C ALA A 55 -18.09 -1.59 3.22
N ALA A 56 -18.93 -2.08 2.29
CA ALA A 56 -19.12 -1.38 1.02
C ALA A 56 -19.59 0.05 1.25
N ALA A 57 -19.03 0.97 0.47
CA ALA A 57 -19.24 2.40 0.53
C ALA A 57 -18.88 3.06 1.88
N GLN A 58 -18.11 2.40 2.75
CA GLN A 58 -17.69 3.00 4.02
C GLN A 58 -16.89 4.28 3.76
N GLY A 59 -17.29 5.37 4.41
CA GLY A 59 -16.69 6.67 4.20
C GLY A 59 -17.35 7.49 3.08
N ALA A 60 -18.13 6.92 2.18
CA ALA A 60 -18.95 7.68 1.24
C ALA A 60 -20.20 8.25 1.92
N LEU A 61 -20.65 9.44 1.48
CA LEU A 61 -21.95 9.99 1.85
C LEU A 61 -22.90 9.87 0.65
N GLY A 62 -24.00 9.16 0.84
CA GLY A 62 -25.07 9.07 -0.15
C GLY A 62 -26.15 10.10 0.15
N VAL A 63 -26.57 10.86 -0.87
CA VAL A 63 -27.71 11.77 -0.77
C VAL A 63 -28.85 11.21 -1.62
N GLU A 64 -29.92 10.78 -0.97
CA GLU A 64 -31.12 10.31 -1.64
C GLU A 64 -32.04 11.50 -1.96
N VAL A 65 -32.53 11.54 -3.19
CA VAL A 65 -33.44 12.61 -3.65
C VAL A 65 -34.62 11.98 -4.37
N SER A 66 -35.82 12.45 -4.04
CA SER A 66 -37.04 12.03 -4.72
C SER A 66 -36.97 12.27 -6.23
N THR A 67 -37.55 11.35 -6.99
CA THR A 67 -37.69 11.42 -8.46
C THR A 67 -38.87 12.28 -8.92
N ALA A 68 -39.71 12.78 -8.00
CA ALA A 68 -40.88 13.60 -8.29
C ALA A 68 -40.52 14.87 -9.11
N LEU A 69 -41.38 15.28 -10.05
CA LEU A 69 -41.07 16.32 -11.03
C LEU A 69 -40.70 17.66 -10.35
N GLU A 70 -41.42 18.04 -9.29
CA GLU A 70 -41.20 19.27 -8.53
C GLU A 70 -39.86 19.32 -7.78
N LYS A 71 -39.15 18.19 -7.66
CA LYS A 71 -37.81 18.11 -7.05
C LYS A 71 -36.66 18.17 -8.07
N GLU A 72 -36.94 18.51 -9.33
CA GLU A 72 -35.91 18.62 -10.38
C GLU A 72 -34.76 19.56 -10.00
N TYR A 73 -35.08 20.70 -9.36
CA TYR A 73 -34.05 21.64 -8.91
C TYR A 73 -33.12 21.02 -7.86
N VAL A 74 -33.65 20.24 -6.91
CA VAL A 74 -32.85 19.52 -5.89
C VAL A 74 -31.93 18.49 -6.56
N ARG A 75 -32.46 17.73 -7.54
CA ARG A 75 -31.64 16.76 -8.29
C ARG A 75 -30.50 17.43 -9.04
N LYS A 76 -30.71 18.61 -9.62
CA LYS A 76 -29.64 19.39 -10.27
C LYS A 76 -28.56 19.79 -9.27
N LEU A 77 -28.94 20.26 -8.07
CA LEU A 77 -27.99 20.61 -7.01
C LEU A 77 -27.19 19.39 -6.54
N VAL A 78 -27.86 18.28 -6.21
CA VAL A 78 -27.19 17.06 -5.74
C VAL A 78 -26.29 16.45 -6.82
N LYS A 79 -26.70 16.49 -8.08
CA LYS A 79 -25.86 16.06 -9.21
C LYS A 79 -24.55 16.86 -9.30
N ALA A 80 -24.57 18.14 -8.95
CA ALA A 80 -23.37 18.98 -8.94
C ALA A 80 -22.43 18.68 -7.75
N LEU A 81 -22.94 18.12 -6.64
CA LEU A 81 -22.14 17.69 -5.50
C LEU A 81 -21.46 16.32 -5.72
N ASN A 82 -21.92 15.55 -6.71
CA ASN A 82 -21.54 14.16 -6.87
C ASN A 82 -20.10 14.01 -7.39
N ASP A 83 -19.22 13.43 -6.59
CA ASP A 83 -17.96 12.89 -7.07
C ASP A 83 -18.18 11.57 -7.80
N ARG A 84 -18.00 11.58 -9.13
CA ARG A 84 -18.32 10.43 -9.98
C ARG A 84 -17.44 9.22 -9.69
N ILE A 85 -16.16 9.44 -9.37
CA ILE A 85 -15.19 8.37 -9.11
C ILE A 85 -15.58 7.62 -7.82
N THR A 86 -15.88 8.35 -6.74
CA THR A 86 -16.37 7.80 -5.47
C THR A 86 -17.70 7.09 -5.66
N PHE A 87 -18.64 7.68 -6.40
CA PHE A 87 -19.94 7.07 -6.65
C PHE A 87 -19.81 5.72 -7.38
N GLU A 88 -19.03 5.66 -8.47
CA GLU A 88 -18.84 4.44 -9.25
C GLU A 88 -18.15 3.34 -8.43
N ALA A 89 -17.15 3.68 -7.62
CA ALA A 89 -16.49 2.72 -6.73
C ALA A 89 -17.45 2.19 -5.65
N ALA A 90 -18.11 3.08 -4.92
CA ALA A 90 -19.07 2.73 -3.86
C ALA A 90 -20.24 1.92 -4.40
N TRP A 91 -20.73 2.24 -5.59
CA TRP A 91 -21.78 1.48 -6.25
C TRP A 91 -21.30 0.07 -6.61
N LYS A 92 -20.09 -0.05 -7.18
CA LYS A 92 -19.55 -1.35 -7.56
C LYS A 92 -19.28 -2.24 -6.34
N GLU A 93 -18.81 -1.68 -5.24
CA GLU A 93 -18.68 -2.41 -3.97
C GLU A 93 -20.03 -2.96 -3.49
N LYS A 94 -21.09 -2.14 -3.54
CA LYS A 94 -22.45 -2.59 -3.19
C LYS A 94 -22.98 -3.66 -4.14
N GLU A 95 -22.72 -3.53 -5.44
CA GLU A 95 -23.10 -4.55 -6.44
C GLU A 95 -22.44 -5.90 -6.13
N ILE A 96 -21.14 -5.89 -5.81
CA ILE A 96 -20.40 -7.10 -5.43
C ILE A 96 -20.99 -7.71 -4.15
N LEU A 97 -21.21 -6.92 -3.10
CA LEU A 97 -21.84 -7.44 -1.87
C LEU A 97 -23.25 -7.98 -2.11
N ASN A 98 -24.07 -7.32 -2.93
CA ASN A 98 -25.42 -7.76 -3.25
C ASN A 98 -25.43 -9.12 -3.98
N SER A 99 -24.38 -9.46 -4.73
CA SER A 99 -24.23 -10.77 -5.37
C SER A 99 -24.10 -11.92 -4.38
N TYR A 100 -23.75 -11.63 -3.11
CA TYR A 100 -23.64 -12.60 -2.03
C TYR A 100 -24.85 -12.63 -1.09
N GLY A 101 -25.95 -11.94 -1.40
CA GLY A 101 -27.18 -11.95 -0.59
C GLY A 101 -27.55 -10.63 0.10
N GLY A 102 -26.68 -9.61 0.02
CA GLY A 102 -26.94 -8.24 0.49
C GLY A 102 -27.13 -8.07 2.00
N GLY A 103 -27.03 -6.82 2.47
CA GLY A 103 -27.33 -6.42 3.86
C GLY A 103 -26.10 -6.22 4.76
N CYS A 104 -26.28 -5.42 5.81
CA CYS A 104 -25.21 -5.02 6.74
C CYS A 104 -24.75 -6.12 7.71
N HIS A 105 -25.47 -7.24 7.78
CA HIS A 105 -25.16 -8.36 8.67
C HIS A 105 -24.15 -9.35 8.06
N GLN A 106 -23.80 -9.17 6.78
CA GLN A 106 -22.83 -10.00 6.10
C GLN A 106 -21.43 -9.76 6.66
N LYS A 107 -20.68 -10.85 6.86
CA LYS A 107 -19.30 -10.82 7.35
C LYS A 107 -18.32 -10.64 6.18
N ILE A 108 -18.64 -9.74 5.26
CA ILE A 108 -17.89 -9.51 4.01
C ILE A 108 -17.55 -8.02 3.92
N GLY A 109 -16.27 -7.73 3.74
CA GLY A 109 -15.76 -6.41 3.38
C GLY A 109 -15.37 -6.37 1.90
N CYS A 110 -15.67 -5.27 1.23
CA CYS A 110 -15.32 -5.00 -0.15
C CYS A 110 -14.92 -3.54 -0.30
N THR A 111 -13.72 -3.31 -0.85
CA THR A 111 -13.20 -1.96 -1.13
C THR A 111 -12.64 -1.91 -2.55
N ILE A 112 -13.01 -0.88 -3.30
CA ILE A 112 -12.50 -0.58 -4.63
C ILE A 112 -11.79 0.77 -4.59
N LEU A 113 -10.52 0.77 -4.97
CA LEU A 113 -9.66 1.95 -5.00
C LEU A 113 -9.33 2.32 -6.45
N PRO A 114 -9.92 3.38 -7.00
CA PRO A 114 -9.50 3.95 -8.27
C PRO A 114 -8.10 4.57 -8.15
N ARG A 115 -7.21 4.23 -9.06
CA ARG A 115 -5.83 4.74 -9.15
C ARG A 115 -5.49 5.07 -10.60
N GLN A 116 -4.41 5.82 -10.82
CA GLN A 116 -3.98 6.20 -12.17
C GLN A 116 -3.73 4.99 -13.10
N TYR A 117 -3.35 3.86 -12.52
CA TYR A 117 -3.05 2.61 -13.21
C TYR A 117 -4.24 1.64 -13.34
N GLY A 118 -5.40 1.97 -12.79
CA GLY A 118 -6.57 1.08 -12.82
C GLY A 118 -7.36 1.10 -11.52
N ARG A 119 -8.07 0.01 -11.24
CA ARG A 119 -8.85 -0.17 -10.00
C ARG A 119 -8.27 -1.32 -9.19
N VAL A 120 -7.93 -1.06 -7.93
CA VAL A 120 -7.56 -2.12 -6.98
C VAL A 120 -8.83 -2.58 -6.30
N MET A 121 -9.05 -3.89 -6.21
CA MET A 121 -10.16 -4.48 -5.45
C MET A 121 -9.61 -5.30 -4.29
N PHE A 122 -10.23 -5.16 -3.12
CA PHE A 122 -10.04 -6.05 -1.97
C PHE A 122 -11.39 -6.61 -1.53
N LEU A 123 -11.48 -7.93 -1.42
CA LEU A 123 -12.65 -8.68 -0.95
C LEU A 123 -12.19 -9.70 0.08
N CYS A 124 -12.74 -9.63 1.28
CA CYS A 124 -12.43 -10.57 2.35
C CYS A 124 -13.68 -10.80 3.20
N GLY A 125 -13.88 -12.03 3.64
CA GLY A 125 -14.98 -12.32 4.55
C GLY A 125 -15.45 -13.75 4.50
N ARG A 126 -16.64 -13.99 5.06
CA ARG A 126 -17.31 -15.28 5.00
C ARG A 126 -18.76 -15.09 4.63
N THR A 127 -19.22 -15.79 3.60
CA THR A 127 -20.62 -15.83 3.19
C THR A 127 -21.48 -16.56 4.24
N ASP A 128 -22.80 -16.37 4.20
CA ASP A 128 -23.72 -17.09 5.08
C ASP A 128 -23.70 -18.61 4.84
N GLY A 129 -23.38 -19.04 3.62
CA GLY A 129 -23.15 -20.44 3.27
C GLY A 129 -21.83 -21.01 3.80
N GLY A 130 -21.03 -20.23 4.52
CA GLY A 130 -19.78 -20.66 5.14
C GLY A 130 -18.55 -20.66 4.23
N LEU A 131 -18.68 -20.19 2.97
CA LEU A 131 -17.55 -19.99 2.05
C LEU A 131 -16.72 -18.79 2.49
N ASP A 132 -15.42 -19.01 2.68
CA ASP A 132 -14.44 -17.95 2.94
C ASP A 132 -14.06 -17.27 1.62
N LEU A 133 -14.10 -15.94 1.62
CA LEU A 133 -13.72 -15.08 0.50
C LEU A 133 -12.37 -14.44 0.81
N LEU A 134 -11.45 -14.55 -0.13
CA LEU A 134 -10.18 -13.84 -0.11
C LEU A 134 -9.76 -13.57 -1.56
N ASP A 135 -10.13 -12.40 -2.06
CA ASP A 135 -9.79 -11.96 -3.41
C ASP A 135 -9.20 -10.55 -3.37
N ARG A 136 -8.15 -10.36 -4.15
CA ARG A 136 -7.52 -9.07 -4.38
C ARG A 136 -6.85 -9.09 -5.74
N HIS A 137 -7.15 -8.08 -6.54
CA HIS A 137 -6.56 -7.94 -7.86
C HIS A 137 -6.63 -6.49 -8.32
N ILE A 138 -5.84 -6.16 -9.33
CA ILE A 138 -5.95 -4.89 -10.04
C ILE A 138 -6.72 -5.12 -11.35
N THR A 139 -7.76 -4.35 -11.62
CA THR A 139 -8.25 -4.19 -12.99
C THR A 139 -7.45 -3.08 -13.66
N PRO A 140 -6.53 -3.39 -14.59
CA PRO A 140 -5.65 -2.36 -15.16
C PRO A 140 -6.46 -1.39 -16.03
N LYS A 141 -5.96 -0.15 -16.12
CA LYS A 141 -6.52 0.86 -17.03
C LYS A 141 -6.29 0.48 -18.50
N THR A 142 -5.11 -0.04 -18.81
CA THR A 142 -4.69 -0.51 -20.13
C THR A 142 -4.52 -2.03 -20.08
N PRO A 143 -5.31 -2.82 -20.83
CA PRO A 143 -5.15 -4.27 -20.87
C PRO A 143 -3.88 -4.66 -21.64
N LEU A 144 -3.27 -5.79 -21.27
CA LEU A 144 -2.16 -6.39 -22.01
C LEU A 144 -2.65 -6.84 -23.39
N LEU A 145 -1.87 -6.53 -24.43
CA LEU A 145 -2.15 -6.96 -25.81
C LEU A 145 -2.01 -8.49 -25.93
N GLU A 146 -2.82 -9.09 -26.80
CA GLU A 146 -2.91 -10.57 -26.92
C GLU A 146 -1.64 -11.21 -27.51
N ASP A 147 -0.93 -10.47 -28.36
CA ASP A 147 0.35 -10.86 -28.95
C ASP A 147 1.50 -10.87 -27.92
N LEU A 148 1.37 -10.08 -26.85
CA LEU A 148 2.28 -10.08 -25.71
C LEU A 148 1.94 -11.14 -24.64
N ARG A 149 0.99 -12.05 -24.90
CA ARG A 149 0.67 -13.15 -23.99
C ARG A 149 1.42 -14.42 -24.36
N LEU A 150 1.95 -15.07 -23.33
CA LEU A 150 2.56 -16.39 -23.36
C LEU A 150 1.51 -17.47 -23.70
N GLY A 151 1.80 -18.24 -24.73
CA GLY A 151 1.12 -19.47 -25.10
C GLY A 151 1.75 -20.72 -24.48
N GLU A 152 1.30 -21.87 -24.96
CA GLU A 152 1.85 -23.17 -24.57
C GLU A 152 3.25 -23.38 -25.16
N GLY A 153 4.22 -23.74 -24.32
CA GLY A 153 5.61 -23.97 -24.73
C GLY A 153 6.52 -22.74 -24.66
N ASP A 154 5.97 -21.54 -24.43
CA ASP A 154 6.79 -20.34 -24.21
C ASP A 154 7.56 -20.41 -22.86
N PRO A 155 8.72 -19.75 -22.74
CA PRO A 155 9.45 -19.67 -21.49
C PRO A 155 8.60 -19.09 -20.36
N PRO A 156 8.69 -19.64 -19.12
CA PRO A 156 7.93 -19.11 -18.01
C PRO A 156 8.39 -17.69 -17.65
N PRO A 157 7.49 -16.84 -17.12
CA PRO A 157 7.88 -15.54 -16.61
C PRO A 157 8.95 -15.67 -15.51
N LEU A 158 9.90 -14.74 -15.47
CA LEU A 158 10.93 -14.67 -14.45
C LEU A 158 10.55 -13.69 -13.34
N GLN A 159 10.69 -14.10 -12.09
CA GLN A 159 10.62 -13.18 -10.95
C GLN A 159 12.02 -12.71 -10.56
N VAL A 160 12.28 -11.40 -10.57
CA VAL A 160 13.55 -10.82 -10.10
C VAL A 160 13.30 -10.04 -8.81
N GLY A 161 13.85 -10.52 -7.70
CA GLY A 161 13.56 -10.02 -6.37
C GLY A 161 12.23 -10.53 -5.79
N GLY A 162 11.86 -10.04 -4.61
CA GLY A 162 10.75 -10.60 -3.83
C GLY A 162 11.10 -11.94 -3.18
N ALA A 163 10.12 -12.60 -2.56
CA ALA A 163 10.31 -13.94 -2.00
C ALA A 163 10.28 -14.97 -3.15
N GLY A 164 11.26 -15.87 -3.20
CA GLY A 164 11.35 -16.93 -4.21
C GLY A 164 11.93 -16.53 -5.57
N GLY A 165 12.04 -15.23 -5.86
CA GLY A 165 12.63 -14.73 -7.12
C GLY A 165 14.16 -14.67 -7.14
N LEU A 166 14.71 -14.48 -8.34
CA LEU A 166 16.14 -14.31 -8.58
C LEU A 166 16.67 -13.09 -7.80
N SER A 167 17.61 -13.34 -6.89
CA SER A 167 18.22 -12.30 -6.06
C SER A 167 19.49 -11.77 -6.73
N LEU A 168 19.48 -10.49 -7.12
CA LEU A 168 20.65 -9.84 -7.73
C LEU A 168 21.61 -9.19 -6.73
N PHE A 169 21.23 -9.11 -5.46
CA PHE A 169 21.98 -8.40 -4.43
C PHE A 169 22.19 -9.21 -3.16
N ASP A 170 23.36 -9.03 -2.56
CA ASP A 170 23.58 -9.20 -1.13
C ASP A 170 23.28 -7.89 -0.39
N ARG A 171 22.92 -8.02 0.89
CA ARG A 171 22.67 -6.87 1.78
C ARG A 171 23.76 -6.80 2.82
N GLU A 172 24.39 -5.64 2.93
CA GLU A 172 25.33 -5.34 4.00
C GLU A 172 24.70 -4.32 4.94
N ALA A 173 24.53 -4.69 6.20
CA ALA A 173 23.91 -3.81 7.19
C ALA A 173 24.84 -2.64 7.55
N ASP A 174 24.27 -1.45 7.74
CA ASP A 174 24.93 -0.36 8.44
C ASP A 174 24.63 -0.50 9.94
N PHE A 175 25.64 -0.85 10.74
CA PHE A 175 25.50 -1.10 12.17
C PHE A 175 25.31 0.18 12.99
N GLU A 176 25.67 1.35 12.45
CA GLU A 176 25.48 2.65 13.12
C GLU A 176 24.07 3.22 12.86
N ALA A 177 23.44 2.81 11.76
CA ALA A 177 22.17 3.38 11.31
C ALA A 177 21.06 3.28 12.35
N GLY A 178 21.04 2.22 13.17
CA GLY A 178 20.04 2.09 14.23
C GLY A 178 20.25 3.06 15.40
N GLY A 179 21.50 3.40 15.73
CA GLY A 179 21.81 4.45 16.71
C GLY A 179 21.36 5.82 16.18
N LYS A 180 21.74 6.14 14.94
CA LYS A 180 21.31 7.36 14.23
C LYS A 180 19.78 7.49 14.19
N LEU A 181 19.07 6.40 13.89
CA LEU A 181 17.61 6.37 13.91
C LEU A 181 17.06 6.66 15.30
N MET A 182 17.58 6.00 16.33
CA MET A 182 17.12 6.19 17.70
C MET A 182 17.28 7.65 18.17
N ASP A 183 18.42 8.27 17.86
CA ASP A 183 18.68 9.67 18.20
C ASP A 183 17.73 10.61 17.46
N ALA A 184 17.49 10.38 16.17
CA ALA A 184 16.56 11.17 15.36
C ALA A 184 15.11 11.06 15.89
N LEU A 185 14.66 9.86 16.29
CA LEU A 185 13.34 9.64 16.86
C LEU A 185 13.18 10.35 18.21
N ARG A 186 14.20 10.31 19.08
CA ARG A 186 14.19 11.01 20.37
C ARG A 186 14.19 12.52 20.21
N ALA A 187 14.95 13.05 19.26
CA ALA A 187 15.00 14.47 18.98
C ALA A 187 13.68 15.00 18.42
N GLY A 188 13.00 14.22 17.56
CA GLY A 188 11.73 14.61 16.95
C GLY A 188 10.49 14.34 17.80
N GLY A 189 10.55 13.36 18.72
CA GLY A 189 9.41 12.95 19.53
C GLY A 189 8.17 12.64 18.69
N ARG A 190 7.02 13.18 19.09
CA ARG A 190 5.73 12.98 18.39
C ARG A 190 5.59 13.75 17.07
N GLU A 191 6.55 14.60 16.72
CA GLU A 191 6.54 15.30 15.44
C GLU A 191 7.10 14.47 14.29
N VAL A 192 7.68 13.31 14.59
CA VAL A 192 8.30 12.42 13.62
C VAL A 192 7.58 11.07 13.58
N GLY A 193 7.33 10.58 12.37
CA GLY A 193 6.87 9.23 12.08
C GLY A 193 7.95 8.42 11.38
N LEU A 194 7.81 7.10 11.40
CA LEU A 194 8.73 6.17 10.76
C LEU A 194 8.08 5.49 9.56
N TRP A 195 8.66 5.69 8.37
CA TRP A 195 8.26 5.00 7.15
C TRP A 195 9.22 3.85 6.84
N ILE A 196 8.74 2.61 6.87
CA ILE A 196 9.58 1.42 6.70
C ILE A 196 9.34 0.79 5.32
N ALA A 197 10.31 0.93 4.42
CA ALA A 197 10.21 0.41 3.05
C ALA A 197 10.16 -1.13 2.99
N LYS A 198 10.83 -1.80 3.93
CA LYS A 198 10.81 -3.27 4.08
C LYS A 198 11.18 -3.63 5.52
N ALA A 199 10.68 -4.76 6.04
CA ALA A 199 11.02 -5.17 7.40
C ALA A 199 12.53 -5.30 7.67
N SER A 200 13.31 -5.69 6.65
CA SER A 200 14.77 -5.76 6.74
C SER A 200 15.47 -4.40 6.78
N ALA A 201 14.76 -3.31 6.49
CA ALA A 201 15.29 -1.95 6.57
C ALA A 201 15.24 -1.39 8.00
N LEU A 202 14.50 -2.01 8.92
CA LEU A 202 14.59 -1.63 10.32
C LEU A 202 15.78 -2.36 10.96
N PRO A 203 16.84 -1.66 11.43
CA PRO A 203 18.01 -2.28 12.04
C PRO A 203 17.65 -3.18 13.23
N SER A 204 18.50 -4.16 13.52
CA SER A 204 18.37 -5.02 14.70
C SER A 204 19.23 -4.56 15.88
N SER A 205 20.16 -3.63 15.62
CA SER A 205 20.97 -2.95 16.63
C SER A 205 20.61 -1.45 16.62
N PRO A 206 20.58 -0.77 17.77
CA PRO A 206 20.71 -1.34 19.11
C PRO A 206 19.48 -2.22 19.47
N PRO A 207 19.62 -3.18 20.40
CA PRO A 207 18.57 -4.18 20.69
C PRO A 207 17.28 -3.56 21.24
N ASN A 208 17.37 -2.40 21.90
CA ASN A 208 16.24 -1.66 22.44
C ASN A 208 15.59 -0.69 21.43
N LEU A 209 15.94 -0.76 20.13
CA LEU A 209 15.37 0.14 19.12
C LEU A 209 13.84 0.04 19.04
N ILE A 210 13.28 -1.17 19.05
CA ILE A 210 11.83 -1.37 18.95
C ILE A 210 11.11 -0.88 20.22
N GLU A 211 11.68 -1.14 21.39
CA GLU A 211 11.17 -0.62 22.66
C GLU A 211 11.13 0.91 22.64
N CYS A 212 12.23 1.55 22.21
CA CYS A 212 12.28 3.01 22.05
C CYS A 212 11.20 3.54 21.10
N ILE A 213 10.96 2.88 19.95
CA ILE A 213 9.93 3.29 18.98
C ILE A 213 8.53 3.20 19.62
N ASN A 214 8.24 2.10 20.32
CA ASN A 214 6.95 1.88 20.97
C ASN A 214 6.72 2.83 22.15
N ASP A 215 7.73 3.04 23.01
CA ASP A 215 7.64 3.88 24.21
C ASP A 215 7.46 5.36 23.86
N LEU A 216 8.03 5.80 22.74
CA LEU A 216 7.84 7.14 22.19
C LEU A 216 6.49 7.29 21.45
N ASP A 217 5.73 6.20 21.29
CA ASP A 217 4.46 6.15 20.55
C ASP A 217 4.60 6.73 19.13
N ILE A 218 5.70 6.37 18.46
CA ILE A 218 6.02 6.86 17.12
C ILE A 218 5.02 6.27 16.11
N PRO A 219 4.40 7.09 15.25
CA PRO A 219 3.61 6.58 14.14
C PRO A 219 4.48 5.78 13.17
N VAL A 220 4.18 4.49 13.00
CA VAL A 220 4.93 3.60 12.09
C VAL A 220 4.08 3.23 10.89
N TRP A 221 4.52 3.61 9.70
CA TRP A 221 3.88 3.25 8.43
C TRP A 221 4.77 2.32 7.62
N VAL A 222 4.24 1.19 7.16
CA VAL A 222 5.03 0.17 6.46
C VAL A 222 4.58 -0.01 5.02
N ALA A 223 5.52 -0.27 4.11
CA ALA A 223 5.20 -0.34 2.68
C ALA A 223 4.18 -1.43 2.30
N GLY A 224 4.07 -2.52 3.07
CA GLY A 224 3.10 -3.58 2.81
C GLY A 224 2.92 -4.57 3.96
N THR A 225 1.86 -5.37 3.89
CA THR A 225 1.42 -6.24 4.99
C THR A 225 2.36 -7.41 5.29
N THR A 226 3.18 -7.85 4.33
CA THR A 226 4.25 -8.83 4.61
C THR A 226 5.30 -8.25 5.55
N SER A 227 5.76 -7.02 5.28
CA SER A 227 6.70 -6.31 6.15
C SER A 227 6.07 -6.02 7.51
N TRP A 228 4.80 -5.60 7.54
CA TRP A 228 4.05 -5.45 8.78
C TRP A 228 4.15 -6.70 9.65
N ARG A 229 3.74 -7.87 9.14
CA ARG A 229 3.74 -9.12 9.93
C ARG A 229 5.12 -9.48 10.45
N GLN A 230 6.17 -9.24 9.66
CA GLN A 230 7.56 -9.50 10.08
C GLN A 230 7.99 -8.56 11.21
N LEU A 231 7.61 -7.28 11.16
CA LEU A 231 7.92 -6.30 12.20
C LEU A 231 7.10 -6.49 13.47
N ALA A 232 5.82 -6.83 13.35
CA ALA A 232 4.96 -7.18 14.48
C ALA A 232 5.52 -8.40 15.24
N LYS A 233 6.06 -9.40 14.55
CA LYS A 233 6.77 -10.53 15.18
C LYS A 233 8.03 -10.12 15.96
N ARG A 234 8.62 -8.96 15.64
CA ARG A 234 9.75 -8.37 16.38
C ARG A 234 9.27 -7.50 17.56
N GLY A 235 7.96 -7.39 17.79
CA GLY A 235 7.37 -6.59 18.86
C GLY A 235 7.07 -5.13 18.46
N LEU A 236 7.21 -4.76 17.19
CA LEU A 236 6.93 -3.39 16.75
C LEU A 236 5.42 -3.15 16.57
N TRP A 237 4.89 -2.10 17.22
CA TRP A 237 3.55 -1.62 16.91
C TRP A 237 3.57 -0.83 15.60
N CYS A 238 2.77 -1.26 14.62
CA CYS A 238 2.64 -0.55 13.35
C CYS A 238 1.31 0.20 13.32
N THR A 239 1.36 1.51 13.06
CA THR A 239 0.17 2.35 12.93
C THR A 239 -0.59 2.06 11.63
N GLY A 240 0.09 1.69 10.55
CA GLY A 240 -0.59 1.37 9.30
C GLY A 240 0.33 0.92 8.18
N SER A 241 -0.23 0.77 6.99
CA SER A 241 0.51 0.33 5.81
C SER A 241 -0.06 0.88 4.51
N ALA A 242 0.83 1.06 3.54
CA ALA A 242 0.47 1.38 2.15
C ALA A 242 -0.08 0.17 1.37
N ASP A 243 -0.27 -0.99 1.99
CA ASP A 243 -0.83 -2.20 1.36
C ASP A 243 -0.08 -2.73 0.12
N GLY A 244 1.17 -2.30 -0.08
CA GLY A 244 1.93 -2.59 -1.31
C GLY A 244 1.47 -1.78 -2.52
N LEU A 245 0.67 -0.72 -2.32
CA LEU A 245 0.15 0.15 -3.37
C LEU A 245 1.07 1.34 -3.71
N GLY A 246 2.21 1.46 -3.02
CA GLY A 246 3.23 2.46 -3.27
C GLY A 246 3.27 3.56 -2.21
N GLU A 247 4.35 4.36 -2.20
CA GLU A 247 4.60 5.35 -1.14
C GLU A 247 3.91 6.71 -1.35
N GLN A 248 3.27 6.87 -2.51
CA GLN A 248 2.40 7.99 -2.83
C GLN A 248 1.02 7.86 -2.16
N GLU A 249 0.70 6.69 -1.60
CA GLU A 249 -0.49 6.53 -0.76
C GLU A 249 -0.29 7.32 0.52
N ASP A 250 -1.14 8.34 0.71
CA ASP A 250 -1.15 9.15 1.91
C ASP A 250 -1.67 8.31 3.11
N PRO A 251 -0.90 8.17 4.19
CA PRO A 251 -1.37 7.59 5.45
C PRO A 251 -2.58 8.28 6.06
N ASP A 252 -2.74 9.58 5.82
CA ASP A 252 -3.67 10.51 6.45
C ASP A 252 -3.85 10.24 7.95
N LEU A 253 -2.80 10.55 8.72
CA LEU A 253 -2.78 10.35 10.17
C LEU A 253 -3.18 11.59 10.97
N SER A 254 -3.65 12.66 10.32
CA SER A 254 -3.97 13.94 10.98
C SER A 254 -4.88 13.80 12.22
N SER A 255 -5.81 12.84 12.21
CA SER A 255 -6.74 12.57 13.31
C SER A 255 -6.18 11.64 14.40
N ILE A 256 -5.09 10.92 14.14
CA ILE A 256 -4.47 9.97 15.07
C ILE A 256 -3.17 10.55 15.66
N ALA A 257 -2.39 11.23 14.82
CA ALA A 257 -1.12 11.86 15.13
C ALA A 257 -1.11 13.30 14.60
N PRO A 258 -1.92 14.22 15.16
CA PRO A 258 -2.02 15.60 14.68
C PRO A 258 -0.71 16.40 14.77
N GLY A 259 0.22 15.96 15.64
CA GLY A 259 1.53 16.58 15.77
C GLY A 259 2.56 16.14 14.73
N LEU A 260 2.24 15.13 13.90
CA LEU A 260 3.17 14.58 12.92
C LEU A 260 3.51 15.62 11.84
N LYS A 261 4.79 15.98 11.74
CA LYS A 261 5.31 16.97 10.79
C LYS A 261 6.32 16.39 9.80
N LYS A 262 6.88 15.22 10.08
CA LYS A 262 7.96 14.63 9.27
C LYS A 262 7.94 13.11 9.29
N TRP A 263 8.32 12.48 8.18
CA TRP A 263 8.64 11.05 8.16
C TRP A 263 10.14 10.84 8.07
N ILE A 264 10.68 9.88 8.83
CA ILE A 264 11.97 9.27 8.57
C ILE A 264 11.72 7.98 7.81
N LYS A 265 12.16 7.92 6.55
CA LYS A 265 12.09 6.73 5.71
C LYS A 265 13.34 5.89 5.89
N VAL A 266 13.18 4.66 6.39
CA VAL A 266 14.27 3.69 6.47
C VAL A 266 14.25 2.75 5.26
N THR A 267 15.37 2.72 4.55
CA THR A 267 15.56 1.97 3.29
C THR A 267 17.04 1.65 3.06
N HIS A 268 17.41 1.20 1.87
CA HIS A 268 18.82 1.01 1.49
C HIS A 268 19.50 2.32 1.11
N CYS A 269 20.83 2.40 1.25
CA CYS A 269 21.62 3.63 1.06
C CYS A 269 21.53 4.20 -0.36
N ASN A 270 21.32 3.35 -1.37
CA ASN A 270 21.23 3.75 -2.77
C ASN A 270 19.79 3.92 -3.27
N ALA A 271 18.81 3.99 -2.36
CA ALA A 271 17.42 4.25 -2.70
C ALA A 271 17.27 5.74 -3.07
N GLY A 272 17.84 6.14 -4.20
CA GLY A 272 17.92 7.47 -4.80
C GLY A 272 17.42 8.68 -3.99
N GLU A 273 18.24 9.72 -3.91
CA GLU A 273 17.87 11.08 -3.44
C GLU A 273 16.66 11.70 -4.18
N ARG A 274 16.16 11.08 -5.25
CA ARG A 274 14.99 11.54 -6.02
C ARG A 274 13.69 11.22 -5.30
N GLN A 275 13.43 11.91 -4.20
CA GLN A 275 12.05 12.16 -3.80
C GLN A 275 11.51 13.27 -4.69
N HIS A 276 10.96 12.93 -5.86
CA HIS A 276 10.08 13.85 -6.58
C HIS A 276 8.74 13.90 -5.87
N ILE A 277 8.69 14.54 -4.71
CA ILE A 277 7.46 15.14 -4.21
C ILE A 277 7.86 16.53 -3.76
N ALA A 278 7.59 17.53 -4.61
CA ALA A 278 7.34 18.86 -4.11
C ALA A 278 6.25 18.67 -3.05
N VAL A 279 6.64 18.78 -1.79
CA VAL A 279 5.73 18.65 -0.65
C VAL A 279 4.68 19.74 -0.86
N PRO A 280 3.40 19.41 -1.12
CA PRO A 280 2.34 20.42 -1.08
C PRO A 280 2.40 21.10 0.28
N ASP A 281 2.12 22.41 0.36
CA ASP A 281 2.07 23.12 1.64
C ASP A 281 1.19 22.35 2.63
N GLY A 282 1.80 21.82 3.70
CA GLY A 282 1.11 21.08 4.77
C GLY A 282 1.43 19.58 4.88
N GLU A 283 2.12 18.96 3.92
CA GLU A 283 2.51 17.54 4.00
C GLU A 283 3.84 17.32 4.76
N PRO A 284 4.03 16.20 5.47
CA PRO A 284 5.29 15.91 6.15
C PRO A 284 6.46 15.67 5.18
N CYS A 285 7.56 16.41 5.34
CA CYS A 285 8.81 16.14 4.61
C CYS A 285 9.34 14.73 4.95
N LYS A 286 9.82 13.97 3.95
CA LYS A 286 10.38 12.62 4.16
C LYS A 286 11.90 12.66 4.15
N GLU A 287 12.56 12.54 5.29
CA GLU A 287 14.02 12.33 5.35
C GLU A 287 14.35 10.86 5.10
N THR A 288 15.35 10.55 4.28
CA THR A 288 15.75 9.16 4.00
C THR A 288 16.96 8.76 4.86
N LEU A 289 16.83 7.66 5.60
CA LEU A 289 17.94 7.00 6.31
C LEU A 289 18.26 5.65 5.66
N GLY A 290 19.45 5.58 5.05
CA GLY A 290 20.03 4.33 4.56
C GLY A 290 20.47 3.44 5.72
N THR A 291 19.97 2.22 5.78
CA THR A 291 20.23 1.26 6.88
C THR A 291 20.99 0.02 6.42
N TYR A 292 21.15 -0.15 5.12
CA TYR A 292 21.92 -1.22 4.50
C TYR A 292 22.32 -0.85 3.07
N ALA A 293 23.44 -1.37 2.60
CA ALA A 293 23.86 -1.28 1.21
C ALA A 293 23.40 -2.51 0.42
N LEU A 294 23.11 -2.29 -0.87
CA LEU A 294 22.91 -3.36 -1.85
C LEU A 294 24.23 -3.60 -2.59
N LYS A 295 24.81 -4.79 -2.43
CA LYS A 295 26.00 -5.22 -3.17
C LYS A 295 25.58 -6.16 -4.27
N SER A 296 25.98 -5.88 -5.51
CA SER A 296 25.69 -6.80 -6.62
C SER A 296 26.34 -8.16 -6.39
N LYS A 297 25.60 -9.22 -6.70
CA LYS A 297 26.10 -10.60 -6.69
C LYS A 297 26.84 -10.98 -7.97
N TYR A 298 26.64 -10.23 -9.04
CA TYR A 298 27.02 -10.64 -10.39
C TYR A 298 27.79 -9.54 -11.12
N THR A 299 28.61 -9.97 -12.06
CA THR A 299 29.13 -9.12 -13.15
C THR A 299 28.35 -9.43 -14.43
N PRO A 300 28.46 -8.62 -15.49
CA PRO A 300 27.87 -8.95 -16.79
C PRO A 300 28.27 -10.35 -17.30
N GLU A 301 29.53 -10.76 -17.06
CA GLU A 301 30.05 -12.06 -17.44
C GLU A 301 29.36 -13.19 -16.65
N SER A 302 29.21 -13.01 -15.34
CA SER A 302 28.56 -13.98 -14.45
C SER A 302 27.04 -13.81 -14.34
N CYS A 303 26.43 -13.00 -15.22
CA CYS A 303 25.01 -12.71 -15.17
C CYS A 303 24.17 -14.00 -15.37
N PRO A 304 23.16 -14.26 -14.52
CA PRO A 304 22.36 -15.48 -14.56
C PRO A 304 21.72 -15.75 -15.93
N SER A 305 21.75 -17.01 -16.37
CA SER A 305 21.18 -17.45 -17.66
C SER A 305 19.71 -17.07 -17.82
N ASP A 306 18.94 -17.21 -16.74
CA ASP A 306 17.49 -16.96 -16.76
C ASP A 306 17.22 -15.47 -17.04
N LEU A 307 18.05 -14.57 -16.48
CA LEU A 307 17.93 -13.12 -16.74
C LEU A 307 18.31 -12.76 -18.19
N LYS A 308 19.27 -13.49 -18.77
CA LYS A 308 19.72 -13.30 -20.16
C LYS A 308 18.69 -13.78 -21.18
N THR A 309 17.79 -14.68 -20.81
CA THR A 309 16.87 -15.36 -21.73
C THR A 309 15.40 -14.99 -21.51
N ALA A 310 15.03 -14.47 -20.34
CA ALA A 310 13.65 -14.11 -20.05
C ALA A 310 13.13 -12.98 -20.98
N THR A 311 11.91 -13.17 -21.47
CA THR A 311 11.13 -12.19 -22.24
C THR A 311 10.04 -11.51 -21.39
N HIS A 312 9.62 -12.16 -20.31
CA HIS A 312 8.61 -11.66 -19.37
C HIS A 312 9.20 -11.63 -17.97
N ILE A 313 9.33 -10.44 -17.38
CA ILE A 313 10.00 -10.28 -16.08
C ILE A 313 9.14 -9.50 -15.11
N PHE A 314 8.91 -10.05 -13.92
CA PHE A 314 8.36 -9.33 -12.79
C PHE A 314 9.46 -8.76 -11.89
N TRP A 315 9.47 -7.43 -11.75
CA TRP A 315 10.43 -6.68 -10.97
C TRP A 315 9.93 -6.48 -9.54
N GLY A 316 10.63 -7.07 -8.58
CA GLY A 316 10.35 -6.91 -7.15
C GLY A 316 10.83 -5.58 -6.57
N SER A 317 11.66 -4.83 -7.29
CA SER A 317 12.05 -3.45 -6.96
C SER A 317 12.64 -2.72 -8.17
N GLY A 318 12.52 -1.39 -8.20
CA GLY A 318 13.21 -0.55 -9.19
C GLY A 318 14.73 -0.75 -9.21
N SER A 319 15.36 -0.92 -8.04
CA SER A 319 16.80 -1.22 -7.96
C SER A 319 17.18 -2.54 -8.66
N ALA A 320 16.30 -3.55 -8.63
CA ALA A 320 16.54 -4.81 -9.31
C ALA A 320 16.44 -4.67 -10.84
N TYR A 321 15.52 -3.84 -11.33
CA TYR A 321 15.44 -3.49 -12.75
C TYR A 321 16.70 -2.75 -13.22
N VAL A 322 17.13 -1.71 -12.49
CA VAL A 322 18.34 -0.94 -12.82
C VAL A 322 19.58 -1.83 -12.84
N GLU A 323 19.71 -2.74 -11.88
CA GLU A 323 20.82 -3.68 -11.85
C GLU A 323 20.77 -4.70 -12.99
N ALA A 324 19.57 -5.16 -13.36
CA ALA A 324 19.43 -6.04 -14.51
C ALA A 324 19.86 -5.37 -15.83
N LEU A 325 19.58 -4.07 -16.01
CA LEU A 325 20.08 -3.29 -17.14
C LEU A 325 21.62 -3.26 -17.19
N ARG A 326 22.27 -3.15 -16.03
CA ARG A 326 23.73 -3.18 -15.91
C ARG A 326 24.30 -4.57 -16.23
N LEU A 327 23.61 -5.63 -15.81
CA LEU A 327 24.08 -7.01 -15.93
C LEU A 327 23.82 -7.64 -17.30
N SER A 328 22.77 -7.21 -18.01
CA SER A 328 22.37 -7.80 -19.27
C SER A 328 22.23 -6.73 -20.35
N GLU A 329 23.11 -6.78 -21.34
CA GLU A 329 22.99 -6.01 -22.57
C GLU A 329 21.70 -6.37 -23.32
N GLY A 330 21.11 -5.40 -24.02
CA GLY A 330 19.89 -5.56 -24.80
C GLY A 330 18.64 -5.94 -24.01
N LEU A 331 18.64 -5.79 -22.67
CA LEU A 331 17.51 -6.20 -21.83
C LEU A 331 16.20 -5.49 -22.20
N VAL A 332 16.27 -4.18 -22.48
CA VAL A 332 15.08 -3.38 -22.83
C VAL A 332 14.42 -3.86 -24.11
N ASP A 333 15.21 -4.27 -25.11
CA ASP A 333 14.66 -4.74 -26.39
C ASP A 333 14.16 -6.18 -26.31
N ARG A 334 14.81 -7.02 -25.50
CA ARG A 334 14.47 -8.43 -25.34
C ARG A 334 13.25 -8.68 -24.45
N VAL A 335 13.08 -7.92 -23.37
CA VAL A 335 12.02 -8.17 -22.39
C VAL A 335 10.72 -7.56 -22.88
N GLU A 336 9.91 -8.34 -23.60
CA GLU A 336 8.62 -7.93 -24.13
C GLU A 336 7.69 -7.33 -23.07
N VAL A 337 7.59 -7.95 -21.88
CA VAL A 337 6.68 -7.52 -20.82
C VAL A 337 7.39 -7.35 -19.47
N HIS A 338 7.21 -6.16 -18.87
CA HIS A 338 7.70 -5.79 -17.56
C HIS A 338 6.57 -5.78 -16.53
N GLY A 339 6.55 -6.76 -15.64
CA GLY A 339 5.67 -6.82 -14.49
C GLY A 339 6.21 -6.03 -13.30
N CYS A 340 5.36 -5.35 -12.54
CA CYS A 340 5.76 -4.74 -11.27
C CYS A 340 4.56 -4.52 -10.33
N GLY A 341 4.85 -4.32 -9.04
CA GLY A 341 3.88 -3.73 -8.12
C GLY A 341 3.74 -2.22 -8.33
N PRO A 342 2.66 -1.60 -7.82
CA PRO A 342 2.52 -0.15 -7.78
C PRO A 342 3.66 0.58 -7.05
N GLY A 343 3.86 1.87 -7.36
CA GLY A 343 4.83 2.75 -6.71
C GLY A 343 6.18 2.82 -7.43
N HIS A 344 7.29 2.99 -6.68
CA HIS A 344 8.61 3.31 -7.23
C HIS A 344 9.12 2.39 -8.35
N THR A 345 8.76 1.11 -8.35
CA THR A 345 9.18 0.21 -9.44
C THR A 345 8.46 0.54 -10.74
N PHE A 346 7.17 0.87 -10.66
CA PHE A 346 6.40 1.35 -11.80
C PHE A 346 6.94 2.69 -12.32
N ASP A 347 7.24 3.63 -11.42
CA ASP A 347 7.86 4.90 -11.79
C ASP A 347 9.22 4.70 -12.46
N ALA A 348 10.08 3.81 -11.94
CA ALA A 348 11.38 3.51 -12.53
C ALA A 348 11.28 2.92 -13.96
N LEU A 349 10.26 2.11 -14.24
CA LEU A 349 10.02 1.58 -15.59
C LEU A 349 9.56 2.68 -16.55
N ARG A 350 8.62 3.54 -16.11
CA ARG A 350 8.14 4.68 -16.91
C ARG A 350 9.27 5.67 -17.19
N ASP A 351 10.07 6.00 -16.19
CA ASP A 351 11.19 6.95 -16.31
C ASP A 351 12.30 6.41 -17.21
N ALA A 352 12.44 5.08 -17.32
CA ALA A 352 13.31 4.42 -18.28
C ALA A 352 12.74 4.38 -19.71
N GLY A 353 11.54 4.93 -19.94
CA GLY A 353 10.91 4.99 -21.25
C GLY A 353 10.26 3.69 -21.70
N ILE A 354 9.98 2.75 -20.79
CA ILE A 354 9.25 1.53 -21.15
C ILE A 354 7.80 1.90 -21.51
N PRO A 355 7.29 1.53 -22.70
CA PRO A 355 5.92 1.82 -23.10
C PRO A 355 4.89 1.21 -22.14
N GLU A 356 3.78 1.93 -21.86
CA GLU A 356 2.76 1.47 -20.90
C GLU A 356 2.14 0.12 -21.29
N GLU A 357 1.98 -0.14 -22.58
CA GLU A 357 1.47 -1.40 -23.12
C GLU A 357 2.35 -2.61 -22.82
N ARG A 358 3.63 -2.38 -22.52
CA ARG A 358 4.61 -3.40 -22.09
C ARG A 358 4.72 -3.51 -20.58
N ILE A 359 3.98 -2.70 -19.80
CA ILE A 359 4.02 -2.71 -18.34
C ILE A 359 2.75 -3.36 -17.78
N VAL A 360 2.92 -4.41 -16.99
CA VAL A 360 1.83 -5.07 -16.28
C VAL A 360 1.95 -4.78 -14.79
N ILE A 361 1.02 -3.98 -14.26
CA ILE A 361 0.95 -3.73 -12.82
C ILE A 361 0.13 -4.83 -12.17
N ALA A 362 0.74 -5.54 -11.21
CA ALA A 362 0.14 -6.63 -10.45
C ALA A 362 0.55 -6.56 -8.98
N LEU A 363 -0.31 -7.01 -8.06
CA LEU A 363 -0.05 -6.97 -6.61
C LEU A 363 1.07 -7.94 -6.21
N ASN A 364 1.32 -8.98 -7.01
CA ASN A 364 2.35 -9.98 -6.76
C ASN A 364 2.70 -10.75 -8.05
N PHE A 365 3.72 -11.60 -7.97
CA PHE A 365 4.19 -12.40 -9.09
C PHE A 365 3.16 -13.42 -9.61
N SER A 366 2.34 -14.02 -8.73
CA SER A 366 1.30 -14.96 -9.17
C SER A 366 0.27 -14.28 -10.06
N GLU A 367 -0.21 -13.10 -9.63
CA GLU A 367 -1.14 -12.31 -10.42
C GLU A 367 -0.52 -11.84 -11.75
N PHE A 368 0.78 -11.55 -11.77
CA PHE A 368 1.49 -11.27 -13.01
C PHE A 368 1.49 -12.48 -13.95
N CYS A 369 1.84 -13.68 -13.46
CA CYS A 369 1.81 -14.92 -14.24
C CYS A 369 0.43 -15.19 -14.84
N ASP A 370 -0.64 -15.00 -14.07
CA ASP A 370 -2.02 -15.21 -14.55
C ASP A 370 -2.39 -14.24 -15.67
N ARG A 371 -1.86 -13.02 -15.65
CA ARG A 371 -2.14 -11.99 -16.66
C ARG A 371 -1.40 -12.17 -17.96
N VAL A 372 -0.15 -12.62 -17.89
CA VAL A 372 0.69 -12.77 -19.08
C VAL A 372 0.44 -14.07 -19.83
N ARG A 373 -0.26 -15.04 -19.23
CA ARG A 373 -0.64 -16.28 -19.93
C ARG A 373 -1.93 -16.11 -20.73
N ARG A 374 -2.04 -16.83 -21.86
CA ARG A 374 -3.30 -16.96 -22.58
C ARG A 374 -4.33 -17.77 -21.76
N PRO A 375 -5.62 -17.43 -21.83
CA PRO A 375 -6.66 -18.25 -21.23
C PRO A 375 -6.57 -19.70 -21.73
N GLY A 376 -6.38 -20.66 -20.82
CA GLY A 376 -6.29 -22.09 -21.14
C GLY A 376 -4.88 -22.66 -21.30
N ALA A 377 -3.84 -21.83 -21.33
CA ALA A 377 -2.45 -22.29 -21.24
C ALA A 377 -2.07 -22.45 -19.75
N ARG A 378 -2.05 -23.68 -19.23
CA ARG A 378 -1.63 -23.98 -17.85
C ARG A 378 -0.44 -24.90 -17.80
#